data_AF-A0A5E4LBE3-F1
#
_entry.id   AF-A0A5E4LBE3-F1
#
_cell.length_a   1.000
_cell.length_b   1.000
_cell.length_c   1.000
_cell.angle_alpha   90.00
_cell.angle_beta   90.00
_cell.angle_gamma   90.00
#
_symmetry.space_group_name_H-M   'P 1'
#
loop_
_entity.id
_entity.type
_entity.pdbx_description
1 polymer ?
#
loop_
_entity_poly.entity_id
_entity_poly.type
_entity_poly.pdbx_seq_one_letter_code
_entity_poly.pdbx_strand_id
1 'polypeptide(L)'
;MLHELAHKFVAIRFGGYAEFKMWWQGLALALVTSLAGIVFVAPGAVYIYAPRVTKMQNGLISLAGPLTNLAISMIFLALSVVFPMKMALPLNIVDGSAFFFASKINLWLGMFNMIPVFPLDGSKVMDWSFAVWAAFAAIFLVLFFF
;
A
#
# COMPACT_ATOMS: atom_id res chain seq x y z
N MET A 1 -0.64 1.43 -4.70
CA MET A 1 -1.99 0.90 -5.04
C MET A 1 -2.25 -0.50 -4.46
N LEU A 2 -1.38 -1.50 -4.67
CA LEU A 2 -1.59 -2.86 -4.11
C LEU A 2 -1.71 -2.87 -2.57
N HIS A 3 -0.90 -2.06 -1.89
CA HIS A 3 -1.00 -1.79 -0.45
C HIS A 3 -2.43 -1.39 -0.02
N GLU A 4 -2.99 -0.36 -0.63
CA GLU A 4 -4.35 0.13 -0.37
C GLU A 4 -5.44 -0.89 -0.73
N LEU A 5 -5.24 -1.63 -1.83
CA LEU A 5 -6.13 -2.72 -2.22
C LEU A 5 -6.13 -3.84 -1.17
N ALA A 6 -4.98 -4.15 -0.57
CA ALA A 6 -4.90 -5.15 0.48
C ALA A 6 -5.71 -4.75 1.72
N HIS A 7 -5.59 -3.50 2.18
CA HIS A 7 -6.47 -2.99 3.25
C HIS A 7 -7.94 -3.17 2.89
N LYS A 8 -8.33 -2.75 1.68
CA LYS A 8 -9.72 -2.84 1.20
C LYS A 8 -10.21 -4.30 1.18
N PHE A 9 -9.45 -5.22 0.61
CA PHE A 9 -9.86 -6.62 0.51
C PHE A 9 -9.97 -7.30 1.88
N VAL A 10 -9.03 -7.03 2.80
CA VAL A 10 -9.09 -7.57 4.15
C VAL A 10 -10.25 -6.96 4.94
N ALA A 11 -10.51 -5.66 4.78
CA ALA A 11 -11.67 -5.00 5.39
C ALA A 11 -13.00 -5.59 4.88
N ILE A 12 -13.13 -5.85 3.58
CA ILE A 12 -14.30 -6.51 2.99
C ILE A 12 -14.49 -7.91 3.58
N ARG A 13 -13.39 -8.67 3.76
CA ARG A 13 -13.45 -10.01 4.36
C ARG A 13 -13.92 -10.00 5.82
N PHE A 14 -13.68 -8.91 6.55
CA PHE A 14 -14.21 -8.73 7.91
C PHE A 14 -15.62 -8.11 7.96
N GLY A 15 -16.30 -8.00 6.82
CA GLY A 15 -17.66 -7.46 6.74
C GLY A 15 -17.74 -5.93 6.69
N GLY A 16 -16.61 -5.24 6.45
CA GLY A 16 -16.61 -3.84 6.09
C GLY A 16 -17.11 -3.66 4.66
N TYR A 17 -17.87 -2.60 4.40
CA TYR A 17 -18.31 -2.25 3.04
C TYR A 17 -17.70 -0.90 2.66
N ALA A 18 -17.01 -0.89 1.52
CA ALA A 18 -16.47 0.32 0.91
C ALA A 18 -17.31 0.65 -0.32
N GLU A 19 -18.17 1.65 -0.21
CA GLU A 19 -19.00 2.12 -1.33
C GLU A 19 -18.36 3.38 -1.92
N PHE A 20 -18.01 3.34 -3.20
CA PHE A 20 -17.67 4.55 -3.93
C PHE A 20 -18.98 5.28 -4.22
N LYS A 21 -19.20 6.42 -3.55
CA LYS A 21 -20.34 7.27 -3.85
C LYS A 21 -19.90 8.34 -4.83
N MET A 22 -20.51 8.26 -6.02
CA MET A 22 -20.30 9.23 -7.08
C MET A 22 -20.95 10.55 -6.70
N TRP A 23 -20.20 11.64 -6.86
CA TRP A 23 -20.69 12.98 -6.57
C TRP A 23 -21.05 13.68 -7.88
N TRP A 24 -22.31 13.52 -8.31
CA TRP A 24 -22.79 14.05 -9.59
C TRP A 24 -22.59 15.57 -9.73
N GLN A 25 -22.73 16.32 -8.63
CA GLN A 25 -22.49 17.77 -8.61
C GLN A 25 -21.01 18.11 -8.79
N GLY A 26 -20.10 17.32 -8.20
CA GLY A 26 -18.66 17.47 -8.40
C GLY A 26 -18.23 17.16 -9.83
N LEU A 27 -18.86 16.16 -10.45
CA LEU A 27 -18.69 15.84 -11.87
C LEU A 27 -19.22 16.95 -12.79
N ALA A 28 -20.39 17.51 -12.51
CA ALA A 28 -20.93 18.64 -13.26
C ALA A 28 -20.05 19.89 -13.11
N LEU A 29 -19.56 20.16 -11.90
CA LEU A 29 -18.61 21.24 -11.63
C LEU A 29 -17.28 21.03 -12.36
N ALA A 30 -16.75 19.81 -12.36
CA ALA A 30 -15.56 19.45 -13.12
C ALA A 30 -15.74 19.75 -14.62
N LEU A 31 -16.91 19.41 -15.17
CA LEU A 31 -17.24 19.69 -16.57
C LEU A 31 -17.24 21.19 -16.86
N VAL A 32 -17.97 21.98 -16.06
CA VAL A 32 -18.08 23.44 -16.23
C VAL A 32 -16.75 24.14 -16.05
N THR A 33 -15.99 23.78 -15.01
CA THR A 33 -14.70 24.39 -14.72
C THR A 33 -13.66 24.03 -15.77
N SER A 34 -13.72 22.81 -16.33
CA SER A 34 -12.84 22.41 -17.44
C SER A 34 -13.00 23.29 -18.68
N LEU A 35 -14.22 23.74 -18.99
CA LEU A 35 -14.50 24.69 -20.08
C LEU A 35 -13.95 26.10 -19.82
N ALA A 36 -13.75 26.46 -18.54
CA ALA A 36 -13.13 27.72 -18.12
C ALA A 36 -11.60 27.63 -18.00
N GLY A 37 -10.98 26.50 -18.37
CA GLY A 37 -9.53 26.28 -18.31
C GLY A 37 -8.99 25.89 -16.93
N ILE A 38 -9.86 25.67 -15.94
CA ILE A 38 -9.49 25.26 -14.58
C ILE A 38 -10.15 23.92 -14.28
N VAL A 39 -9.39 22.83 -14.19
CA VAL A 39 -9.98 21.49 -14.06
C VAL A 39 -10.08 21.10 -12.58
N PHE A 40 -11.27 21.25 -11.97
CA PHE A 40 -11.54 20.82 -10.60
C PHE A 40 -12.18 19.41 -10.60
N VAL A 41 -11.42 18.37 -10.25
CA VAL A 41 -11.87 16.97 -10.35
C VAL A 41 -12.17 16.39 -8.98
N ALA A 42 -13.46 16.27 -8.67
CA ALA A 42 -13.98 15.59 -7.47
C ALA A 42 -15.11 14.62 -7.87
N PRO A 43 -14.80 13.45 -8.47
CA PRO A 43 -15.81 12.56 -9.06
C PRO A 43 -16.60 11.75 -8.03
N GLY A 44 -16.09 11.64 -6.80
CA GLY A 44 -16.72 10.91 -5.71
C GLY A 44 -15.71 10.63 -4.59
N ALA A 45 -16.19 10.05 -3.50
CA ALA A 45 -15.37 9.62 -2.38
C ALA A 45 -15.73 8.17 -2.01
N VAL A 46 -14.73 7.40 -1.58
CA VAL A 46 -14.95 6.04 -1.06
C VAL A 46 -15.33 6.15 0.41
N TYR A 47 -16.56 5.78 0.74
CA TYR A 47 -17.03 5.72 2.12
C TYR A 47 -16.80 4.31 2.66
N ILE A 48 -15.98 4.20 3.71
CA ILE A 48 -15.71 2.92 4.38
C ILE A 48 -16.61 2.84 5.61
N TYR A 49 -17.64 1.99 5.57
CA TYR A 49 -18.51 1.70 6.69
C TYR A 49 -18.06 0.40 7.37
N ALA A 50 -17.57 0.52 8.60
CA ALA A 50 -17.00 -0.56 9.38
C ALA A 50 -17.59 -0.62 10.82
N PRO A 51 -18.92 -0.77 10.98
CA PRO A 51 -19.60 -0.58 12.27
C PRO A 51 -19.29 -1.64 13.35
N ARG A 52 -18.56 -2.72 13.03
CA ARG A 52 -18.24 -3.82 13.97
C ARG A 52 -16.81 -4.35 13.86
N VAL A 53 -15.85 -3.53 13.43
CA VAL A 53 -14.45 -3.96 13.34
C VAL A 53 -13.84 -4.00 14.74
N THR A 54 -13.50 -5.21 15.20
CA THR A 54 -12.79 -5.42 16.47
C THR A 54 -11.37 -4.87 16.40
N LYS A 55 -10.76 -4.63 17.56
CA LYS A 55 -9.34 -4.20 17.66
C LYS A 55 -8.39 -5.11 16.88
N MET A 56 -8.61 -6.42 16.96
CA MET A 56 -7.86 -7.42 16.19
C MET A 56 -8.07 -7.28 14.69
N GLN A 57 -9.32 -7.14 14.24
CA GLN A 57 -9.61 -6.97 12.83
C GLN A 57 -9.01 -5.67 12.29
N ASN A 58 -9.06 -4.57 13.05
CA ASN A 58 -8.42 -3.32 12.65
C ASN A 58 -6.89 -3.46 12.54
N GLY A 59 -6.26 -4.16 13.49
CA GLY A 59 -4.84 -4.49 13.42
C GLY A 59 -4.50 -5.36 12.20
N LEU A 60 -5.29 -6.38 11.90
CA LEU A 60 -5.10 -7.25 10.73
C LEU A 60 -5.32 -6.51 9.41
N ILE A 61 -6.33 -5.64 9.32
CA ILE A 61 -6.55 -4.77 8.15
C ILE A 61 -5.31 -3.91 7.94
N SER A 62 -4.83 -3.26 9.01
CA SER A 62 -3.68 -2.36 8.95
C SER A 62 -2.39 -3.10 8.63
N LEU A 63 -2.23 -4.34 9.07
CA LEU A 63 -1.06 -5.16 8.75
C LEU A 63 -1.04 -5.65 7.29
N ALA A 64 -2.21 -5.73 6.63
CA ALA A 64 -2.32 -6.23 5.26
C ALA A 64 -1.56 -5.39 4.23
N GLY A 65 -1.55 -4.06 4.41
CA GLY A 65 -0.80 -3.13 3.55
C GLY A 65 0.70 -3.36 3.63
N PRO A 66 1.33 -3.25 4.81
CA PRO A 66 2.74 -3.57 5.02
C PRO A 66 3.10 -4.98 4.53
N LEU A 67 2.32 -6.01 4.85
CA LEU A 67 2.55 -7.38 4.35
C LEU A 67 2.62 -7.46 2.83
N THR A 68 1.76 -6.72 2.13
CA THR A 68 1.75 -6.67 0.67
C THR A 68 3.01 -6.01 0.13
N ASN A 69 3.46 -4.92 0.75
CA ASN A 69 4.73 -4.29 0.39
C ASN A 69 5.92 -5.23 0.61
N LEU A 70 5.91 -5.99 1.72
CA LEU A 70 6.93 -6.99 1.99
C LEU A 70 6.96 -8.08 0.90
N ALA A 71 5.79 -8.63 0.54
CA ALA A 71 5.68 -9.65 -0.51
C ALA A 71 6.18 -9.13 -1.87
N ILE A 72 5.75 -7.92 -2.27
CA ILE A 72 6.20 -7.29 -3.53
C ILE A 72 7.71 -7.07 -3.51
N SER A 73 8.26 -6.61 -2.37
CA SER A 73 9.69 -6.46 -2.22
C SER A 73 10.43 -7.78 -2.43
N MET A 74 9.99 -8.86 -1.79
CA MET A 74 10.65 -10.17 -1.92
C MET A 74 10.60 -10.70 -3.35
N ILE A 75 9.49 -10.48 -4.06
CA ILE A 75 9.36 -10.84 -5.49
C ILE A 75 10.37 -10.07 -6.32
N PHE A 76 10.43 -8.75 -6.17
CA PHE A 76 11.37 -7.93 -6.94
C PHE A 76 12.84 -8.19 -6.56
N LEU A 77 13.11 -8.48 -5.29
CA LEU A 77 14.45 -8.89 -4.85
C LEU A 77 14.87 -10.20 -5.52
N ALA A 78 13.99 -11.21 -5.54
CA ALA A 78 14.25 -12.47 -6.22
C ALA A 78 14.47 -12.25 -7.74
N LEU A 79 13.66 -11.41 -8.38
CA LEU A 79 13.84 -11.06 -9.79
C LEU A 79 15.18 -10.35 -10.05
N SER A 80 15.65 -9.50 -9.14
CA SER A 80 16.95 -8.84 -9.28
C SER A 80 18.13 -9.81 -9.25
N VAL A 81 17.98 -10.94 -8.55
CA VAL A 81 19.00 -12.01 -8.48
C VAL A 81 18.93 -12.92 -9.72
N VAL A 82 17.72 -13.20 -10.23
CA VAL A 82 17.52 -14.04 -11.43
C VAL A 82 17.93 -13.31 -12.71
N PHE A 83 17.72 -11.99 -12.78
CA PHE A 83 18.08 -11.14 -13.91
C PHE A 83 19.19 -10.15 -13.52
N PRO A 84 20.42 -10.62 -13.22
CA PRO A 84 21.51 -9.73 -12.87
C PRO A 84 21.85 -8.82 -14.06
N MET A 85 22.28 -7.60 -13.76
CA MET A 85 22.63 -6.47 -14.64
C MET A 85 23.60 -6.79 -15.82
N LYS A 86 24.02 -8.04 -16.00
CA LYS A 86 25.03 -8.50 -16.98
C LYS A 86 24.51 -9.50 -18.00
N MET A 87 23.20 -9.69 -18.17
CA MET A 87 22.73 -10.41 -19.35
C MET A 87 22.81 -9.47 -20.55
N ALA A 88 23.93 -9.57 -21.28
CA ALA A 88 24.12 -8.99 -22.60
C ALA A 88 23.15 -9.63 -23.60
N LEU A 89 21.86 -9.32 -23.48
CA LEU A 89 20.91 -9.48 -24.56
C LEU A 89 20.88 -8.18 -25.37
N PRO A 90 20.78 -8.24 -26.70
CA PRO A 90 20.72 -7.06 -27.56
C PRO A 90 19.44 -6.21 -27.36
N LEU A 91 18.56 -6.59 -26.43
CA LEU A 91 17.41 -5.83 -25.98
C LEU A 91 17.60 -5.45 -24.50
N ASN A 92 18.20 -4.29 -24.24
CA ASN A 92 18.28 -3.63 -22.93
C ASN A 92 16.87 -3.23 -22.41
N ILE A 93 15.97 -4.20 -22.18
CA ILE A 93 14.59 -3.94 -21.77
C ILE A 93 14.39 -4.23 -20.28
N VAL A 94 15.24 -5.04 -19.64
CA VAL A 94 15.08 -5.44 -18.24
C VAL A 94 16.41 -5.42 -17.50
N ASP A 95 16.64 -4.36 -16.73
CA ASP A 95 17.81 -4.23 -15.85
C ASP A 95 17.47 -4.72 -14.43
N GLY A 96 18.25 -5.66 -13.89
CA GLY A 96 18.12 -6.12 -12.50
C GLY A 96 18.21 -5.00 -11.45
N SER A 97 18.82 -3.86 -11.79
CA SER A 97 18.84 -2.66 -10.94
C SER A 97 17.47 -2.05 -10.75
N ALA A 98 16.60 -2.09 -11.77
CA ALA A 98 15.24 -1.59 -11.67
C ALA A 98 14.41 -2.43 -10.69
N PHE A 99 14.57 -3.76 -10.73
CA PHE A 99 13.94 -4.65 -9.76
C PHE A 99 14.49 -4.45 -8.34
N PHE A 100 15.80 -4.31 -8.18
CA PHE A 100 16.38 -4.00 -6.88
C PHE A 100 15.84 -2.68 -6.31
N PHE A 101 15.76 -1.64 -7.15
CA PHE A 101 15.19 -0.36 -6.75
C PHE A 101 13.70 -0.47 -6.39
N ALA A 102 12.91 -1.21 -7.18
CA ALA A 102 11.50 -1.47 -6.89
C ALA A 102 11.32 -2.23 -5.55
N SER A 103 12.21 -3.18 -5.25
CA SER A 103 12.24 -3.87 -3.96
C SER A 103 12.50 -2.90 -2.81
N LYS A 104 13.53 -2.04 -2.93
CA LYS A 104 13.87 -1.03 -1.90
C LYS A 104 12.75 -0.01 -1.68
N ILE A 105 12.06 0.44 -2.72
CA ILE A 105 10.88 1.31 -2.58
C ILE A 105 9.80 0.62 -1.75
N ASN A 106 9.48 -0.64 -2.04
CA ASN A 106 8.45 -1.36 -1.31
C ASN A 106 8.84 -1.63 0.15
N LEU A 107 10.10 -1.98 0.42
CA LEU A 107 10.60 -2.08 1.80
C LEU A 107 10.47 -0.76 2.54
N TRP A 108 10.86 0.34 1.91
CA TRP A 108 10.75 1.67 2.51
C TRP A 108 9.29 2.03 2.81
N LEU A 109 8.37 1.80 1.86
CA LEU A 109 6.94 2.06 2.06
C LEU A 109 6.34 1.18 3.18
N GLY A 110 6.72 -0.09 3.26
CA GLY A 110 6.28 -0.99 4.33
C GLY A 110 6.83 -0.58 5.69
N MET A 111 8.13 -0.26 5.75
CA MET A 111 8.81 0.21 6.96
C MET A 111 8.21 1.52 7.47
N PHE A 112 7.97 2.49 6.58
CA PHE A 112 7.36 3.77 6.91
C PHE A 112 5.96 3.57 7.50
N ASN A 113 5.13 2.71 6.89
CA ASN A 113 3.79 2.44 7.40
C ASN A 113 3.79 1.67 8.73
N MET A 114 4.88 0.98 9.09
CA MET A 114 5.02 0.33 10.39
C MET A 114 5.45 1.28 11.52
N ILE A 115 5.71 2.57 11.25
CA ILE A 115 5.97 3.55 12.30
C ILE A 115 4.71 3.69 13.19
N PRO A 116 4.83 3.59 14.53
CA PRO A 116 3.67 3.54 15.44
C PRO A 116 3.10 4.94 15.74
N VAL A 117 2.79 5.71 14.69
CA VAL A 117 2.27 7.08 14.79
C VAL A 117 1.02 7.21 13.92
N PHE A 118 -0.09 7.68 14.49
CA PHE A 118 -1.31 7.95 13.73
C PHE A 118 -1.04 9.02 12.66
N PRO A 119 -1.47 8.87 11.39
CA PRO A 119 -2.47 7.93 10.86
C PRO A 119 -1.96 6.60 10.28
N LEU A 120 -0.67 6.31 10.43
CA LEU A 120 0.00 5.15 9.81
C LEU A 120 -0.54 3.81 10.32
N ASP A 121 -0.29 2.74 9.58
CA ASP A 121 -0.80 1.40 9.91
C ASP A 121 -0.21 0.83 11.20
N GLY A 122 1.07 1.12 11.44
CA GLY A 122 1.84 0.63 12.57
C GLY A 122 1.21 1.00 13.91
N SER A 123 0.54 2.16 14.00
CA SER A 123 -0.16 2.55 15.23
C SER A 123 -1.29 1.57 15.56
N LYS A 124 -2.09 1.18 14.57
CA LYS A 124 -3.23 0.26 14.72
C LYS A 124 -2.76 -1.18 14.97
N VAL A 125 -1.65 -1.59 14.33
CA VAL A 125 -1.02 -2.91 14.56
C VAL A 125 -0.45 -2.99 15.97
N MET A 126 0.28 -1.96 16.41
CA MET A 126 0.85 -1.90 17.76
C MET A 126 -0.25 -1.88 18.83
N ASP A 127 -1.31 -1.10 18.60
CA ASP A 127 -2.48 -1.09 19.48
C ASP A 127 -3.01 -2.50 19.64
N TRP A 128 -3.23 -3.23 18.55
CA TRP A 128 -3.70 -4.62 18.59
C TRP A 128 -2.73 -5.57 19.29
N SER A 129 -1.46 -5.60 18.89
CA SER A 129 -0.42 -6.45 19.46
C SER A 129 0.97 -5.86 19.24
N PHE A 130 1.60 -5.43 20.34
CA PHE A 130 2.98 -4.94 20.34
C PHE A 130 3.97 -5.99 19.79
N ALA A 131 3.78 -7.28 20.12
CA ALA A 131 4.66 -8.35 19.66
C ALA A 131 4.62 -8.52 18.13
N VAL A 132 3.41 -8.46 17.54
CA VAL A 132 3.24 -8.53 16.08
C VAL A 132 3.87 -7.29 15.42
N TRP A 133 3.59 -6.11 15.96
CA TRP A 133 4.19 -4.88 15.47
C TRP A 133 5.72 -4.92 15.47
N ALA A 134 6.32 -5.30 16.61
CA ALA A 134 7.77 -5.35 16.77
C ALA A 134 8.42 -6.37 15.83
N ALA A 135 7.81 -7.54 15.65
CA ALA A 135 8.29 -8.56 14.72
C ALA A 135 8.34 -8.05 13.28
N PHE A 136 7.26 -7.43 12.79
CA PHE A 136 7.23 -6.89 11.43
C PHE A 136 8.13 -5.68 11.26
N ALA A 137 8.19 -4.77 12.23
CA ALA A 137 9.12 -3.64 12.21
C ALA A 137 10.58 -4.11 12.13
N ALA A 138 10.95 -5.13 12.91
CA ALA A 138 12.29 -5.73 12.85
C ALA A 138 12.57 -6.38 11.49
N ILE A 139 11.63 -7.13 10.92
CA ILE A 139 11.77 -7.71 9.57
C ILE A 139 12.06 -6.62 8.53
N PHE A 140 11.28 -5.54 8.55
CA PHE A 140 11.50 -4.42 7.62
C PHE A 140 12.84 -3.74 7.80
N LEU A 141 13.24 -3.46 9.05
CA LEU A 141 14.54 -2.86 9.35
C LEU A 141 15.68 -3.73 8.85
N VAL A 142 15.68 -5.02 9.18
CA VAL A 142 16.70 -5.98 8.75
C VAL A 142 16.78 -6.00 7.23
N LEU A 143 15.67 -6.26 6.53
CA LEU A 143 15.66 -6.34 5.07
C LEU A 143 15.97 -5.02 4.37
N PHE A 144 15.76 -3.88 5.02
CA PHE A 144 16.11 -2.58 4.44
C PHE A 144 17.63 -2.37 4.40
N PHE A 145 18.36 -2.85 5.41
CA PHE A 145 19.82 -2.71 5.49
C PHE A 145 20.61 -3.82 4.78
N PHE A 146 20.00 -4.98 4.54
CA PHE A 146 20.55 -6.02 3.65
C PHE A 146 20.23 -5.73 2.18
#